data_AF-B7ZJH7-F1
#
_entry.id   AF-B7ZJH7-F1
#
_cell.length_a   1.000
_cell.length_b   1.000
_cell.length_c   1.000
_cell.angle_alpha   90.00
_cell.angle_beta   90.00
_cell.angle_gamma   90.00
#
_symmetry.space_group_name_H-M   'P 1'
#
loop_
_entity.id
_entity.type
_entity.pdbx_description
1 polymer ?
#
loop_
_entity_poly.entity_id
_entity_poly.type
_entity_poly.pdbx_seq_one_letter_code
_entity_poly.pdbx_strand_id
1 'polypeptide(L)'
;MPWAAGRRWAWITLILTIIAVLIQAAWLWLGTQNFVFSREEIAQLARQYAGLDHELAFSRLIVELRRLHPGHVLPDEELQWVFVNAGGWMGAMCILHASLSEYVLLFGTALGSHGHSGRYWAEISDTIISGTFHQWKEGTTKSEVFYPADTFFSTQDYLTLFYTLRAYARGLRLELTTYLFGQDS
;
A
#
# COMPACT_ATOMS: atom_id res chain seq x y z
N MET A 1 10.25 39.27 46.58
CA MET A 1 9.10 38.41 46.23
C MET A 1 9.60 37.24 45.40
N PRO A 2 9.63 36.00 45.93
CA PRO A 2 10.25 34.85 45.26
C PRO A 2 9.43 34.24 44.10
N TRP A 3 8.24 34.79 43.81
CA TRP A 3 7.26 34.20 42.88
C TRP A 3 7.09 34.97 41.55
N ALA A 4 7.90 35.99 41.28
CA ALA A 4 7.77 36.81 40.07
C ALA A 4 8.60 36.22 38.92
N ALA A 5 7.99 35.39 38.08
CA ALA A 5 8.60 34.99 36.80
C ALA A 5 8.51 36.16 35.81
N GLY A 6 9.65 36.56 35.23
CA GLY A 6 9.67 37.63 34.23
C GLY A 6 8.87 37.23 32.97
N ARG A 7 8.09 38.17 32.41
CA ARG A 7 7.23 37.93 31.24
C ARG A 7 7.95 37.24 30.07
N ARG A 8 9.23 37.57 29.84
CA ARG A 8 10.08 36.91 28.81
C ARG A 8 10.34 35.44 29.11
N TRP A 9 10.62 35.09 30.37
CA TRP A 9 10.82 33.71 30.80
C TRP A 9 9.54 32.90 30.70
N ALA A 10 8.39 33.48 31.07
CA ALA A 10 7.09 32.83 30.90
C ALA A 10 6.77 32.51 29.43
N TRP A 11 7.09 33.40 28.49
CA TRP A 11 6.94 33.14 27.05
C TRP A 11 7.87 32.05 26.54
N ILE A 12 9.13 32.05 26.97
CA ILE A 12 10.10 31.00 26.58
C ILE A 12 9.63 29.64 27.09
N THR A 13 9.21 29.54 28.36
CA THR A 13 8.70 28.28 28.91
C THR A 13 7.44 27.81 28.18
N LEU A 14 6.52 28.73 27.84
CA LEU A 14 5.31 28.39 27.10
C LEU A 14 5.64 27.82 25.71
N ILE A 15 6.55 28.47 24.97
CA ILE A 15 6.97 27.99 23.64
C ILE A 15 7.61 26.61 23.74
N LEU A 16 8.50 26.39 24.71
CA LEU A 16 9.15 25.10 24.92
C LEU A 16 8.14 24.00 25.30
N THR A 17 7.16 24.32 26.15
CA THR A 17 6.09 23.38 26.49
C THR A 17 5.24 23.04 25.27
N ILE A 18 4.87 24.02 24.45
CA ILE A 18 4.11 23.78 23.21
C ILE A 18 4.92 22.87 22.26
N ILE A 19 6.21 23.15 22.05
CA ILE A 19 7.08 22.31 21.22
C ILE A 19 7.14 20.88 21.76
N ALA A 20 7.32 20.70 23.07
CA ALA A 20 7.37 19.38 23.69
C ALA A 20 6.05 18.61 23.51
N VAL A 21 4.90 19.28 23.68
CA VAL A 21 3.58 18.68 23.46
C VAL A 21 3.39 18.31 21.99
N LEU A 22 3.80 19.17 21.04
CA LEU A 22 3.70 18.87 19.61
C LEU A 22 4.57 17.67 19.21
N ILE A 23 5.79 17.58 19.73
CA ILE A 23 6.68 16.42 19.49
C ILE A 23 6.05 15.14 20.06
N GLN A 24 5.51 15.19 21.28
CA GLN A 24 4.87 14.04 21.90
C GLN A 24 3.60 13.63 21.15
N ALA A 25 2.77 14.59 20.72
CA ALA A 25 1.58 14.33 19.93
C ALA A 25 1.93 13.70 18.57
N ALA A 26 2.96 14.20 17.89
CA ALA A 26 3.46 13.62 16.64
C ALA A 26 3.96 12.18 16.86
N TRP A 27 4.69 11.93 17.95
CA TRP A 27 5.18 10.59 18.28
C TRP A 27 4.03 9.62 18.57
N LEU A 28 3.01 10.06 19.31
CA LEU A 28 1.81 9.27 19.55
C LEU A 28 1.03 9.00 18.26
N TRP A 29 0.89 10.00 17.38
CA TRP A 29 0.24 9.84 16.09
C TRP A 29 0.95 8.83 15.17
N LEU A 30 2.30 8.83 15.18
CA LEU A 30 3.10 7.80 14.53
C LEU A 30 2.95 6.42 15.18
N GLY A 31 2.58 6.36 16.46
CA GLY A 31 2.28 5.12 17.18
C GLY A 31 0.87 4.57 16.94
N THR A 32 -0.08 5.42 16.52
CA THR A 32 -1.49 5.05 16.27
C THR A 32 -1.81 4.84 14.79
N GLN A 33 -0.84 4.37 14.00
CA GLN A 33 -1.07 4.11 12.57
C GLN A 33 -2.10 2.98 12.42
N ASN A 34 -3.22 3.29 11.79
CA ASN A 34 -4.27 2.33 11.47
C ASN A 34 -4.18 2.02 9.99
N PHE A 35 -3.85 0.76 9.67
CA PHE A 35 -3.87 0.25 8.31
C PHE A 35 -5.31 -0.08 7.92
N VAL A 36 -5.71 0.30 6.70
CA VAL A 36 -7.05 -0.02 6.18
C VAL A 36 -7.16 -1.52 5.93
N PHE A 37 -6.11 -2.13 5.38
CA PHE A 37 -6.11 -3.54 5.01
C PHE A 37 -5.13 -4.33 5.87
N SER A 38 -5.55 -5.51 6.32
CA SER A 38 -4.59 -6.48 6.87
C SER A 38 -3.98 -7.33 5.76
N ARG A 39 -2.68 -7.65 5.89
CA ARG A 39 -1.95 -8.48 4.91
C ARG A 39 -2.61 -9.84 4.71
N GLU A 40 -2.97 -10.47 5.83
CA GLU A 40 -3.59 -11.79 5.85
C GLU A 40 -4.97 -11.77 5.20
N GLU A 41 -5.74 -10.70 5.38
CA GLU A 41 -7.07 -10.55 4.76
C GLU A 41 -6.97 -10.46 3.24
N ILE A 42 -6.09 -9.61 2.69
CA ILE A 42 -5.91 -9.51 1.24
C ILE A 42 -5.46 -10.85 0.65
N ALA A 43 -4.53 -11.53 1.31
CA ALA A 43 -4.07 -12.85 0.89
C ALA A 43 -5.19 -13.89 0.94
N GLN A 44 -5.96 -13.95 2.04
CA GLN A 44 -7.07 -14.89 2.19
C GLN A 44 -8.17 -14.65 1.16
N LEU A 45 -8.53 -13.38 0.92
CA LEU A 45 -9.53 -13.00 -0.07
C LEU A 45 -9.10 -13.40 -1.48
N ALA A 46 -7.86 -13.11 -1.86
CA ALA A 46 -7.31 -13.51 -3.16
C ALA A 46 -7.27 -15.04 -3.33
N ARG A 47 -6.88 -15.79 -2.29
CA ARG A 47 -6.85 -17.25 -2.30
C ARG A 47 -8.21 -17.88 -2.55
N GLN A 48 -9.30 -17.29 -2.03
CA GLN A 48 -10.65 -17.81 -2.24
C GLN A 48 -11.07 -17.79 -3.71
N TYR A 49 -10.52 -16.87 -4.50
CA TYR A 49 -10.81 -16.73 -5.92
C TYR A 49 -9.74 -17.33 -6.83
N ALA A 50 -8.61 -17.81 -6.27
CA ALA A 50 -7.59 -18.55 -7.00
C ALA A 50 -8.17 -19.90 -7.46
N GLY A 51 -8.33 -20.07 -8.78
CA GLY A 51 -9.00 -21.21 -9.40
C GLY A 51 -10.16 -20.84 -10.32
N LEU A 52 -10.64 -19.59 -10.26
CA LEU A 52 -11.47 -19.01 -11.30
C LEU A 52 -10.62 -18.50 -12.47
N ASP A 53 -11.26 -18.23 -13.61
CA ASP A 53 -10.62 -17.40 -14.63
C ASP A 53 -10.28 -16.03 -14.06
N HIS A 54 -9.11 -15.49 -14.41
CA HIS A 54 -8.56 -14.27 -13.83
C HIS A 54 -9.47 -13.05 -13.98
N GLU A 55 -10.18 -12.89 -15.09
CA GLU A 55 -11.14 -11.79 -15.28
C GLU A 55 -12.31 -11.89 -14.28
N LEU A 56 -12.84 -13.11 -14.09
CA LEU A 56 -13.91 -13.37 -13.13
C LEU A 56 -13.41 -13.27 -11.68
N ALA A 57 -12.19 -13.72 -11.40
CA ALA A 57 -11.57 -13.60 -10.09
C ALA A 57 -11.40 -12.13 -9.69
N PHE A 58 -10.86 -11.30 -10.59
CA PHE A 58 -10.64 -9.87 -10.35
C PHE A 58 -11.94 -9.11 -10.13
N SER A 59 -12.95 -9.31 -10.97
CA SER A 59 -14.25 -8.65 -10.79
C SER A 59 -14.90 -8.99 -9.43
N ARG A 60 -14.89 -10.26 -9.03
CA ARG A 60 -15.42 -10.68 -7.71
C ARG A 60 -14.60 -10.13 -6.55
N LEU A 61 -13.27 -10.14 -6.67
CA LEU A 61 -12.37 -9.60 -5.65
C LEU A 61 -12.62 -8.11 -5.44
N ILE A 62 -12.75 -7.33 -6.51
CA ILE A 62 -13.02 -5.88 -6.43
C ILE A 62 -14.37 -5.61 -5.73
N VAL A 63 -15.42 -6.37 -6.10
CA VAL A 63 -16.75 -6.23 -5.47
C VAL A 63 -16.69 -6.53 -3.98
N GLU A 64 -16.04 -7.63 -3.60
CA GLU A 64 -15.95 -8.04 -2.21
C GLU A 64 -15.05 -7.10 -1.39
N LEU A 65 -13.95 -6.62 -1.97
CA LEU A 65 -13.07 -5.64 -1.32
C LEU A 65 -13.80 -4.31 -1.09
N ARG A 66 -14.61 -3.85 -2.03
CA ARG A 66 -15.50 -2.67 -1.85
C ARG A 66 -16.55 -2.89 -0.78
N ARG A 67 -17.08 -4.11 -0.65
CA ARG A 67 -18.07 -4.46 0.38
C ARG A 67 -17.44 -4.44 1.78
N LEU A 68 -16.23 -4.96 1.91
CA LEU A 68 -15.50 -5.04 3.18
C LEU A 68 -14.92 -3.67 3.59
N HIS A 69 -14.44 -2.89 2.62
CA HIS A 69 -13.80 -1.59 2.84
C HIS A 69 -14.47 -0.47 2.00
N PRO A 70 -15.71 -0.09 2.30
CA PRO A 70 -16.42 0.95 1.55
C PRO A 70 -15.66 2.27 1.54
N GLY A 71 -15.47 2.87 0.36
CA GLY A 71 -14.80 4.18 0.21
C GLY A 71 -13.27 4.13 0.11
N HIS A 72 -12.66 2.95 0.25
CA HIS A 72 -11.20 2.76 0.15
C HIS A 72 -10.74 2.09 -1.15
N VAL A 73 -11.66 1.73 -2.04
CA VAL A 73 -11.35 1.14 -3.35
C VAL A 73 -11.84 2.10 -4.44
N LEU A 74 -10.98 2.39 -5.42
CA LEU A 74 -11.30 3.24 -6.57
C LEU A 74 -12.57 2.76 -7.30
N PRO A 75 -13.42 3.68 -7.78
CA PRO A 75 -14.63 3.34 -8.51
C PRO A 75 -14.30 2.87 -9.94
N ASP A 76 -15.23 2.19 -10.60
CA ASP A 76 -14.98 1.52 -11.90
C ASP A 76 -14.52 2.50 -12.99
N GLU A 77 -14.95 3.75 -12.93
CA GLU A 77 -14.57 4.80 -13.89
C GLU A 77 -13.09 5.19 -13.79
N GLU A 78 -12.45 4.91 -12.66
CA GLU A 78 -11.04 5.23 -12.41
C GLU A 78 -10.10 4.01 -12.52
N LEU A 79 -10.67 2.80 -12.55
CA LEU A 79 -9.90 1.57 -12.76
C LEU A 79 -9.34 1.53 -14.17
N GLN A 80 -8.02 1.39 -14.26
CA GLN A 80 -7.31 1.38 -15.53
C GLN A 80 -6.10 0.46 -15.47
N TRP A 81 -5.98 -0.42 -16.46
CA TRP A 81 -4.75 -1.15 -16.72
C TRP A 81 -3.70 -0.22 -17.34
N VAL A 82 -2.53 -0.16 -16.69
CA VAL A 82 -1.37 0.58 -17.17
C VAL A 82 -0.17 -0.35 -17.25
N PHE A 83 0.59 -0.25 -18.34
CA PHE A 83 1.84 -0.99 -18.46
C PHE A 83 2.88 -0.47 -17.48
N VAL A 84 3.62 -1.40 -16.88
CA VAL A 84 4.71 -1.14 -15.95
C VAL A 84 5.96 -1.78 -16.52
N ASN A 85 7.01 -0.96 -16.66
CA ASN A 85 8.34 -1.40 -17.03
C ASN A 85 9.29 -0.97 -15.91
N ALA A 86 9.85 -1.93 -15.19
CA ALA A 86 10.76 -1.68 -14.08
C ALA A 86 11.70 -2.88 -13.90
N GLY A 87 12.94 -2.64 -13.45
CA GLY A 87 13.87 -3.73 -13.15
C GLY A 87 14.20 -4.67 -14.32
N GLY A 88 13.91 -4.27 -15.57
CA GLY A 88 14.08 -5.12 -16.76
C GLY A 88 12.89 -6.04 -17.08
N TRP A 89 11.88 -6.10 -16.22
CA TRP A 89 10.63 -6.81 -16.48
C TRP A 89 9.51 -5.87 -16.96
N MET A 90 8.51 -6.45 -17.61
CA MET A 90 7.32 -5.79 -18.12
C MET A 90 6.06 -6.52 -17.65
N GLY A 91 5.09 -5.76 -17.16
CA GLY A 91 3.77 -6.24 -16.80
C GLY A 91 2.71 -5.15 -16.96
N ALA A 92 1.51 -5.43 -16.49
CA ALA A 92 0.43 -4.46 -16.38
C ALA A 92 -0.09 -4.45 -14.95
N MET A 93 -0.48 -3.27 -14.47
CA MET A 93 -1.13 -3.11 -13.17
C MET A 93 -2.45 -2.36 -13.30
N CYS A 94 -3.39 -2.68 -12.41
CA CYS A 94 -4.59 -1.90 -12.15
C CYS A 94 -4.66 -1.59 -10.66
N ILE A 95 -4.51 -0.31 -10.30
CA ILE A 95 -4.53 0.12 -8.90
C ILE A 95 -5.97 0.11 -8.38
N LEU A 96 -6.18 -0.53 -7.23
CA LEU A 96 -7.46 -0.58 -6.53
C LEU A 96 -7.51 0.41 -5.37
N HIS A 97 -6.44 0.49 -4.58
CA HIS A 97 -6.28 1.41 -3.47
C HIS A 97 -4.85 2.00 -3.48
N ALA A 98 -4.72 3.26 -3.09
CA ALA A 98 -3.43 3.87 -2.84
C ALA A 98 -3.52 5.02 -1.82
N SER A 99 -2.76 4.89 -0.74
CA SER A 99 -2.55 5.89 0.31
C SER A 99 -1.05 6.16 0.48
N LEU A 100 -0.67 7.04 1.41
CA LEU A 100 0.75 7.31 1.72
C LEU A 100 1.48 6.10 2.35
N SER A 101 0.74 5.17 2.95
CA SER A 101 1.28 4.02 3.69
C SER A 101 0.94 2.67 3.06
N GLU A 102 -0.10 2.60 2.23
CA GLU A 102 -0.65 1.34 1.70
C GLU A 102 -0.99 1.46 0.22
N TYR A 103 -0.87 0.36 -0.52
CA TYR A 103 -1.45 0.25 -1.85
C TYR A 103 -1.93 -1.19 -2.09
N VAL A 104 -3.01 -1.32 -2.85
CA VAL A 104 -3.54 -2.60 -3.33
C VAL A 104 -3.73 -2.47 -4.83
N LEU A 105 -3.20 -3.43 -5.59
CA LEU A 105 -3.30 -3.45 -7.04
C LEU A 105 -3.43 -4.87 -7.57
N LEU A 106 -4.04 -5.00 -8.74
CA LEU A 106 -4.00 -6.20 -9.56
C LEU A 106 -2.78 -6.09 -10.47
N PHE A 107 -1.98 -7.14 -10.55
CA PHE A 107 -0.79 -7.18 -11.39
C PHE A 107 -0.74 -8.47 -12.19
N GLY A 108 -0.21 -8.39 -13.41
CA GLY A 108 0.05 -9.58 -14.21
C GLY A 108 0.78 -9.29 -15.51
N THR A 109 1.12 -10.36 -16.22
CA THR A 109 1.66 -10.32 -17.59
C THR A 109 1.09 -11.49 -18.38
N ALA A 110 0.68 -11.25 -19.62
CA ALA A 110 0.15 -12.29 -20.51
C ALA A 110 1.26 -13.08 -21.23
N LEU A 111 2.51 -12.59 -21.22
CA LEU A 111 3.64 -13.17 -21.96
C LEU A 111 4.71 -13.78 -21.04
N GLY A 112 4.63 -13.55 -19.73
CA GLY A 112 5.73 -13.79 -18.80
C GLY A 112 6.78 -12.69 -18.88
N SER A 113 7.55 -12.52 -17.81
CA SER A 113 8.66 -11.57 -17.76
C SER A 113 9.67 -11.93 -16.68
N HIS A 114 10.89 -11.43 -16.81
CA HIS A 114 11.98 -11.68 -15.87
C HIS A 114 12.75 -10.38 -15.64
N GLY A 115 13.22 -10.18 -14.42
CA GLY A 115 14.00 -9.01 -14.07
C GLY A 115 14.22 -8.90 -12.57
N HIS A 116 14.71 -7.74 -12.16
CA HIS A 116 14.96 -7.40 -10.77
C HIS A 116 13.67 -7.00 -10.07
N SER A 117 13.35 -7.64 -8.95
CA SER A 117 12.15 -7.34 -8.15
C SER A 117 12.09 -5.87 -7.73
N GLY A 118 13.23 -5.31 -7.34
CA GLY A 118 13.37 -3.96 -6.80
C GLY A 118 13.73 -4.00 -5.32
N ARG A 119 14.17 -2.86 -4.77
CA ARG A 119 14.46 -2.70 -3.34
C ARG A 119 13.56 -1.57 -2.82
N TYR A 120 12.56 -1.90 -2.01
CA TYR A 120 11.52 -0.98 -1.59
C TYR A 120 11.55 -0.65 -0.08
N TRP A 121 11.16 0.58 0.28
CA TRP A 121 10.77 0.96 1.65
C TRP A 121 9.32 0.59 1.94
N ALA A 122 8.96 -0.63 1.59
CA ALA A 122 7.63 -1.17 1.77
C ALA A 122 7.74 -2.68 1.90
N GLU A 123 6.82 -3.26 2.65
CA GLU A 123 6.61 -4.69 2.63
C GLU A 123 5.61 -5.02 1.53
N ILE A 124 5.98 -5.93 0.64
CA ILE A 124 5.14 -6.31 -0.51
C ILE A 124 4.80 -7.79 -0.39
N SER A 125 3.50 -8.06 -0.37
CA SER A 125 2.95 -9.42 -0.40
C SER A 125 2.18 -9.63 -1.70
N ASP A 126 2.56 -10.65 -2.47
CA ASP A 126 1.92 -11.01 -3.71
C ASP A 126 1.17 -12.34 -3.51
N THR A 127 -0.10 -12.40 -3.91
CA THR A 127 -0.90 -13.63 -3.90
C THR A 127 -1.31 -14.01 -5.31
N ILE A 128 -0.99 -15.23 -5.73
CA ILE A 128 -1.15 -15.66 -7.12
C ILE A 128 -2.59 -16.10 -7.36
N ILE A 129 -3.27 -15.48 -8.34
CA ILE A 129 -4.58 -15.93 -8.82
C ILE A 129 -4.45 -17.00 -9.90
N SER A 130 -3.51 -16.80 -10.83
CA SER A 130 -3.28 -17.70 -11.97
C SER A 130 -1.82 -17.63 -12.44
N GLY A 131 -1.33 -18.71 -13.03
CA GLY A 131 0.04 -18.79 -13.57
C GLY A 131 1.06 -19.29 -12.55
N THR A 132 2.33 -18.99 -12.78
CA THR A 132 3.44 -19.36 -11.90
C THR A 132 4.30 -18.14 -11.60
N PHE A 133 4.90 -18.10 -10.41
CA PHE A 133 5.88 -17.09 -10.05
C PHE A 133 7.21 -17.75 -9.67
N HIS A 134 8.31 -17.28 -10.26
CA HIS A 134 9.64 -17.78 -9.98
C HIS A 134 10.41 -16.74 -9.18
N GLN A 135 10.84 -17.09 -7.97
CA GLN A 135 11.63 -16.22 -7.11
C GLN A 135 13.04 -16.78 -6.96
N TRP A 136 14.05 -15.95 -7.20
CA TRP A 136 15.44 -16.25 -6.87
C TRP A 136 15.92 -15.25 -5.82
N LYS A 137 16.18 -15.74 -4.60
CA LYS A 137 16.60 -14.91 -3.46
C LYS A 137 18.09 -14.57 -3.55
N GLU A 138 18.44 -13.34 -3.22
CA GLU A 138 19.83 -12.88 -3.13
C GLU A 138 20.62 -13.77 -2.15
N GLY A 139 21.87 -14.07 -2.51
CA GLY A 139 22.74 -14.95 -1.72
C GLY A 139 22.49 -16.46 -1.87
N THR A 140 21.52 -16.86 -2.70
CA THR A 140 21.23 -18.28 -2.98
C THR A 140 21.62 -18.69 -4.40
N THR A 141 21.70 -19.99 -4.67
CA THR A 141 21.99 -20.56 -6.00
C THR A 141 20.82 -21.35 -6.59
N LYS A 142 19.63 -21.24 -5.98
CA LYS A 142 18.41 -21.97 -6.37
C LYS A 142 17.22 -21.02 -6.39
N SER A 143 16.26 -21.29 -7.25
CA SER A 143 14.98 -20.60 -7.30
C SER A 143 13.86 -21.43 -6.69
N GLU A 144 12.84 -20.73 -6.20
CA GLU A 144 11.58 -21.26 -5.70
C GLU A 144 10.48 -20.95 -6.72
N VAL A 145 9.50 -21.84 -6.85
CA VAL A 145 8.33 -21.68 -7.74
C VAL A 145 7.08 -21.68 -6.89
N PHE A 146 6.23 -20.68 -7.11
CA PHE A 146 4.94 -20.50 -6.46
C PHE A 146 3.81 -20.66 -7.48
N TYR A 147 2.67 -21.15 -6.99
CA TYR A 147 1.49 -21.54 -7.75
C TYR A 147 0.25 -20.76 -7.31
N PRO A 148 -0.89 -20.87 -8.02
CA PRO A 148 -2.12 -20.22 -7.61
C PRO A 148 -2.50 -20.54 -6.15
N ALA A 149 -2.98 -19.52 -5.44
CA ALA A 149 -3.24 -19.48 -4.00
C ALA A 149 -2.00 -19.38 -3.09
N ASP A 150 -0.77 -19.49 -3.61
CA ASP A 150 0.41 -19.17 -2.83
C ASP A 150 0.53 -17.66 -2.61
N THR A 151 1.02 -17.30 -1.42
CA THR A 151 1.42 -15.93 -1.09
C THR A 151 2.90 -15.93 -0.76
N PHE A 152 3.65 -15.04 -1.39
CA PHE A 152 5.07 -14.86 -1.13
C PHE A 152 5.39 -13.38 -0.91
N PHE A 153 6.55 -13.15 -0.31
CA PHE A 153 7.00 -11.80 0.03
C PHE A 153 8.16 -11.41 -0.88
N SER A 154 8.08 -10.20 -1.43
CA SER A 154 9.24 -9.58 -2.05
C SER A 154 10.17 -9.03 -0.97
N THR A 155 11.48 -9.13 -1.20
CA THR A 155 12.53 -8.75 -0.24
C THR A 155 12.39 -7.29 0.23
N GLN A 156 12.51 -7.06 1.54
CA GLN A 156 12.66 -5.74 2.14
C GLN A 156 14.12 -5.28 1.98
N ASP A 157 14.38 -4.21 1.23
CA ASP A 157 15.69 -3.54 1.22
C ASP A 157 15.61 -2.12 0.61
N TYR A 158 16.53 -1.22 0.97
CA TYR A 158 16.36 0.23 0.89
C TYR A 158 16.76 0.87 -0.47
N LEU A 159 15.82 1.37 -1.29
CA LEU A 159 15.80 2.70 -1.96
C LEU A 159 14.72 2.87 -3.08
N THR A 160 13.91 3.92 -2.92
CA THR A 160 13.19 4.78 -3.91
C THR A 160 12.13 4.20 -4.87
N LEU A 161 10.90 4.72 -4.75
CA LEU A 161 9.81 4.59 -5.71
C LEU A 161 9.42 5.98 -6.25
N PHE A 162 9.44 6.20 -7.57
CA PHE A 162 9.04 7.50 -8.17
C PHE A 162 8.15 7.42 -9.44
N TYR A 163 7.64 6.26 -9.85
CA TYR A 163 7.00 6.15 -11.19
C TYR A 163 5.47 5.95 -11.22
N THR A 164 4.73 6.25 -10.16
CA THR A 164 3.26 6.01 -10.09
C THR A 164 2.39 7.25 -9.86
N LEU A 165 2.95 8.46 -9.98
CA LEU A 165 2.36 9.70 -9.43
C LEU A 165 0.92 10.02 -9.88
N ARG A 166 0.50 9.73 -11.12
CA ARG A 166 -0.86 10.10 -11.57
C ARG A 166 -1.94 9.16 -11.04
N ALA A 167 -1.69 7.85 -11.05
CA ALA A 167 -2.63 6.88 -10.48
C ALA A 167 -2.59 6.96 -8.94
N TYR A 168 -1.41 7.20 -8.38
CA TYR A 168 -1.23 7.46 -6.96
C TYR A 168 -1.98 8.73 -6.50
N ALA A 169 -1.95 9.81 -7.29
CA ALA A 169 -2.71 11.03 -6.99
C ALA A 169 -4.22 10.82 -6.92
N ARG A 170 -4.77 9.89 -7.73
CA ARG A 170 -6.20 9.52 -7.66
C ARG A 170 -6.52 8.80 -6.36
N GLY A 171 -5.71 7.83 -5.95
CA GLY A 171 -5.85 7.16 -4.64
C GLY A 171 -5.71 8.13 -3.47
N LEU A 172 -4.69 9.00 -3.50
CA LEU A 172 -4.50 10.03 -2.48
C LEU A 172 -5.70 10.98 -2.38
N ARG A 173 -6.31 11.35 -3.52
CA ARG A 173 -7.52 12.17 -3.55
C ARG A 173 -8.70 11.43 -2.91
N LEU A 174 -8.89 10.15 -3.23
CA LEU A 174 -9.95 9.32 -2.66
C LEU A 174 -9.83 9.27 -1.13
N GLU A 175 -8.65 8.91 -0.62
CA GLU A 175 -8.40 8.83 0.82
C GLU A 175 -8.61 10.17 1.54
N LEU A 176 -8.17 11.28 0.92
CA LEU A 176 -8.40 12.61 1.47
C LEU A 176 -9.90 12.96 1.52
N THR A 177 -10.66 12.63 0.47
CA THR A 177 -12.11 12.87 0.47
C THR A 177 -12.84 11.98 1.47
N THR A 178 -12.44 10.73 1.66
CA THR A 178 -13.04 9.83 2.66
C THR A 178 -12.75 10.34 4.07
N TYR A 179 -11.52 10.79 4.34
CA TYR A 179 -11.11 11.33 5.64
C TYR A 179 -11.84 12.64 6.03
N LEU A 180 -12.04 13.55 5.07
CA LEU A 180 -12.70 14.85 5.31
C LEU A 180 -14.24 14.76 5.25
N PHE A 181 -14.71 13.95 4.32
CA PHE A 181 -16.10 13.63 3.94
C PHE A 181 -16.94 12.88 4.96
N GLY A 182 -16.36 11.84 5.56
CA GLY A 182 -17.11 10.92 6.43
C GLY A 182 -18.51 10.57 5.90
N GLN A 183 -18.61 9.79 4.82
CA GLN A 183 -19.81 9.10 4.33
C GLN A 183 -21.21 9.78 4.34
N ASP A 184 -21.32 11.12 4.29
CA ASP A 184 -22.60 11.82 4.05
C ASP A 184 -22.62 12.52 2.67
N SER A 185 -22.80 11.73 1.61
CA SER A 185 -23.39 12.18 0.33
C SER A 185 -23.85 11.00 -0.51
#